data_AF-A0A1S8AE32-F1
#
_entry.id   AF-A0A1S8AE32-F1
#
_cell.length_a   1.000
_cell.length_b   1.000
_cell.length_c   1.000
_cell.angle_alpha   90.00
_cell.angle_beta   90.00
_cell.angle_gamma   90.00
#
_symmetry.space_group_name_H-M   'P 1'
#
loop_
_entity.id
_entity.type
_entity.pdbx_description
1 polymer ?
#
loop_
_entity_poly.entity_id
_entity_poly.type
_entity_poly.pdbx_seq_one_letter_code
_entity_poly.pdbx_strand_id
1 'polypeptide(L)'
;QELVQMYFVQAKWSSEGYVPTWEEYYPVGLVSGGYFMLATNSFLGMCEVANKEAFEWISKNPKISRASSVISRLMNDIVSHQFEQKRGHVTTGVECYCKQHGVSEEEVVKVFTEEVENAWKDMNEEFLRPTAFPVALIERPFNIARVLEFLYKKGDCYTHSHAIKDQIAAVLRDPVTI
;
A
#
# COMPACT_ATOMS: atom_id res chain seq x y z
N GLN A 1 14.23 4.65 -8.94
CA GLN A 1 13.96 5.75 -9.89
C GLN A 1 12.46 5.81 -10.25
N GLU A 2 11.81 4.66 -10.42
CA GLU A 2 10.39 4.54 -10.80
C GLU A 2 9.40 5.30 -9.89
N LEU A 3 9.54 5.21 -8.56
CA LEU A 3 8.66 5.93 -7.62
C LEU A 3 8.58 7.43 -7.90
N VAL A 4 9.74 8.08 -8.09
CA VAL A 4 9.81 9.52 -8.34
C VAL A 4 9.18 9.88 -9.69
N GLN A 5 9.31 9.01 -10.69
CA GLN A 5 8.66 9.19 -11.99
C GLN A 5 7.14 9.13 -11.84
N MET A 6 6.61 8.23 -11.02
CA MET A 6 5.16 8.11 -10.78
C MET A 6 4.60 9.29 -9.99
N TYR A 7 5.35 9.82 -9.01
CA TYR A 7 4.99 11.09 -8.38
C TYR A 7 4.98 12.25 -9.37
N PHE A 8 5.92 12.30 -10.31
CA PHE A 8 5.92 13.33 -11.35
C PHE A 8 4.71 13.22 -12.28
N VAL A 9 4.28 12.01 -12.64
CA VAL A 9 3.05 11.78 -13.41
C VAL A 9 1.82 12.30 -12.65
N GLN A 10 1.70 11.97 -11.36
CA GLN A 10 0.61 12.48 -10.51
C GLN A 10 0.61 14.01 -10.38
N ALA A 11 1.79 14.60 -10.21
CA ALA A 11 1.93 16.06 -10.16
C ALA A 11 1.49 16.72 -11.46
N LYS A 12 1.83 16.11 -12.61
CA LYS A 12 1.38 16.58 -13.92
C LYS A 12 -0.15 16.54 -14.04
N TRP A 13 -0.77 15.40 -13.71
CA TRP A 13 -2.22 15.25 -13.71
C TRP A 13 -2.92 16.31 -12.85
N SER A 14 -2.41 16.52 -11.63
CA SER A 14 -2.91 17.56 -10.73
C SER A 14 -2.79 18.96 -11.33
N SER A 15 -1.63 19.31 -11.90
CA SER A 15 -1.39 20.64 -12.49
C SER A 15 -2.26 20.93 -13.71
N GLU A 16 -2.60 19.89 -14.48
CA GLU A 16 -3.42 19.99 -15.70
C GLU A 16 -4.93 19.85 -15.40
N GLY A 17 -5.31 19.55 -14.15
CA GLY A 17 -6.69 19.20 -13.81
C GLY A 17 -7.17 17.93 -14.50
N TYR A 18 -6.23 17.08 -14.93
CA TYR A 18 -6.53 15.85 -15.65
C TYR A 18 -6.92 14.75 -14.67
N VAL A 19 -8.09 14.15 -14.90
CA VAL A 19 -8.54 12.97 -14.15
C VAL A 19 -8.37 11.75 -15.05
N PRO A 20 -7.38 10.88 -14.76
CA PRO A 20 -7.06 9.71 -15.57
C PRO A 20 -8.18 8.67 -15.53
N THR A 21 -8.14 7.71 -16.46
CA THR A 21 -8.92 6.48 -16.34
C THR A 21 -8.35 5.61 -15.22
N TRP A 22 -9.13 4.63 -14.74
CA TRP A 22 -8.66 3.60 -13.82
C TRP A 22 -7.45 2.84 -14.39
N GLU A 23 -7.43 2.48 -15.68
CA GLU A 23 -6.29 1.78 -16.27
C GLU A 23 -5.02 2.62 -16.33
N GLU A 24 -5.15 3.94 -16.47
CA GLU A 24 -4.02 4.87 -16.38
C GLU A 24 -3.59 5.09 -14.93
N TYR A 25 -4.55 5.28 -14.03
CA TYR A 25 -4.30 5.54 -12.62
C TYR A 25 -3.65 4.34 -11.93
N TYR A 26 -4.23 3.15 -12.07
CA TYR A 26 -3.91 1.99 -11.26
C TYR A 26 -2.41 1.62 -11.23
N PRO A 27 -1.70 1.48 -12.36
CA PRO A 27 -0.27 1.18 -12.33
C PRO A 27 0.56 2.32 -11.71
N VAL A 28 0.17 3.58 -11.91
CA VAL A 28 0.84 4.75 -11.31
C VAL A 28 0.59 4.81 -9.81
N GLY A 29 -0.65 4.57 -9.39
CA GLY A 29 -1.10 4.50 -8.00
C GLY A 29 -0.32 3.45 -7.21
N LEU A 30 -0.27 2.22 -7.72
CA LEU A 30 0.43 1.11 -7.06
C LEU A 30 1.90 1.42 -6.79
N VAL A 31 2.60 2.00 -7.77
CA VAL A 31 4.03 2.34 -7.61
C VAL A 31 4.21 3.59 -6.73
N SER A 32 3.40 4.64 -6.94
CA SER A 32 3.45 5.90 -6.15
C SER A 32 3.13 5.70 -4.67
N GLY A 33 2.47 4.61 -4.30
CA GLY A 33 2.32 4.22 -2.89
C GLY A 33 3.65 3.96 -2.18
N GLY A 34 4.74 3.67 -2.92
CA GLY A 34 6.08 3.47 -2.35
C GLY A 34 6.27 2.14 -1.61
N TYR A 35 5.23 1.29 -1.53
CA TYR A 35 5.25 0.07 -0.73
C TYR A 35 6.14 -1.03 -1.30
N PHE A 36 6.19 -1.17 -2.62
CA PHE A 36 7.15 -2.07 -3.25
C PHE A 36 8.60 -1.69 -2.92
N MET A 37 8.90 -0.37 -2.94
CA MET A 37 10.21 0.16 -2.57
C MET A 37 10.49 -0.06 -1.07
N LEU A 38 9.51 0.15 -0.19
CA LEU A 38 9.63 -0.13 1.24
C LEU A 38 9.91 -1.61 1.52
N ALA A 39 9.18 -2.52 0.89
CA ALA A 39 9.38 -3.96 1.01
C ALA A 39 10.78 -4.36 0.53
N THR A 40 11.23 -3.85 -0.62
CA THR A 40 12.58 -4.10 -1.15
C THR A 40 13.66 -3.57 -0.21
N ASN A 41 13.51 -2.34 0.29
CA ASN A 41 14.50 -1.73 1.18
C ASN A 41 14.56 -2.41 2.55
N SER A 42 13.48 -3.04 3.00
CA SER A 42 13.45 -3.78 4.27
C SER A 42 14.39 -4.98 4.31
N PHE A 43 14.88 -5.44 3.15
CA PHE A 43 15.88 -6.51 3.07
C PHE A 43 17.28 -6.01 3.45
N LEU A 44 17.52 -4.70 3.35
CA LEU A 44 18.77 -4.09 3.78
C LEU A 44 18.94 -4.29 5.30
N GLY A 45 20.07 -4.89 5.69
CA GLY A 45 20.35 -5.21 7.09
C GLY A 45 19.91 -6.61 7.54
N MET A 46 19.36 -7.45 6.65
CA MET A 46 19.03 -8.85 6.95
C MET A 46 20.21 -9.84 6.77
N CYS A 47 21.44 -9.32 6.66
CA CYS A 47 22.68 -10.09 6.52
C CYS A 47 22.57 -11.21 5.45
N GLU A 48 23.02 -12.43 5.76
CA GLU A 48 23.09 -13.57 4.83
C GLU A 48 21.73 -14.01 4.26
N VAL A 49 20.62 -13.66 4.92
CA VAL A 49 19.28 -14.05 4.45
C VAL A 49 18.89 -13.26 3.20
N ALA A 50 19.28 -11.98 3.11
CA ALA A 50 19.02 -11.12 1.95
C ALA A 50 20.19 -11.13 0.97
N ASN A 51 20.46 -12.31 0.40
CA ASN A 51 21.48 -12.50 -0.63
C ASN A 51 21.04 -11.93 -2.00
N LYS A 52 21.89 -12.09 -3.01
CA LYS A 52 21.63 -11.60 -4.37
C LYS A 52 20.33 -12.16 -4.94
N GLU A 53 20.06 -13.44 -4.72
CA GLU A 53 18.87 -14.14 -5.20
C GLU A 53 17.59 -13.57 -4.58
N ALA A 54 17.64 -13.16 -3.31
CA ALA A 54 16.53 -12.48 -2.65
C ALA A 54 16.21 -11.12 -3.29
N PHE A 55 17.24 -10.33 -3.60
CA PHE A 55 17.07 -9.04 -4.29
C PHE A 55 16.59 -9.22 -5.74
N GLU A 56 17.09 -10.24 -6.45
CA GLU A 56 16.60 -10.59 -7.79
C GLU A 56 15.12 -11.03 -7.75
N TRP A 57 14.73 -11.81 -6.74
CA TRP A 57 13.34 -12.24 -6.57
C TRP A 57 12.40 -11.07 -6.29
N ILE A 58 12.70 -10.24 -5.28
CA ILE A 58 11.84 -9.10 -4.94
C ILE A 58 11.75 -8.10 -6.10
N SER A 59 12.85 -7.88 -6.84
CA SER A 59 12.88 -6.98 -8.01
C SER A 59 11.93 -7.41 -9.15
N LYS A 60 11.56 -8.69 -9.22
CA LYS A 60 10.60 -9.22 -10.20
C LYS A 60 9.14 -8.99 -9.78
N ASN A 61 8.92 -8.23 -8.69
CA ASN A 61 7.60 -7.92 -8.13
C ASN A 61 6.75 -9.18 -7.91
N PRO A 62 7.19 -10.07 -6.98
CA PRO A 62 6.52 -11.34 -6.71
C PRO A 62 5.11 -11.09 -6.17
N LYS A 63 4.26 -12.12 -6.27
CA LYS A 63 2.83 -12.06 -5.93
C LYS A 63 2.59 -11.43 -4.56
N ILE A 64 3.33 -11.84 -3.53
CA ILE A 64 3.20 -11.26 -2.17
C ILE A 64 3.47 -9.75 -2.10
N SER A 65 4.43 -9.24 -2.87
CA SER A 65 4.80 -7.81 -2.84
C SER A 65 3.83 -6.95 -3.62
N ARG A 66 3.32 -7.50 -4.73
CA ARG A 66 2.22 -6.89 -5.48
C ARG A 66 0.96 -6.82 -4.65
N ALA A 67 0.56 -7.93 -4.03
CA ALA A 67 -0.60 -8.00 -3.15
C ALA A 67 -0.47 -7.04 -1.97
N SER A 68 0.70 -6.97 -1.33
CA SER A 68 0.97 -5.95 -0.30
C SER A 68 0.73 -4.55 -0.84
N SER A 69 1.25 -4.20 -2.02
CA SER A 69 1.10 -2.86 -2.61
C SER A 69 -0.36 -2.53 -2.97
N VAL A 70 -1.14 -3.53 -3.42
CA VAL A 70 -2.58 -3.41 -3.68
C VAL A 70 -3.33 -3.07 -2.40
N ILE A 71 -3.12 -3.86 -1.34
CA ILE A 71 -3.74 -3.60 -0.02
C ILE A 71 -3.44 -2.17 0.42
N SER A 72 -2.17 -1.78 0.34
CA SER A 72 -1.74 -0.44 0.73
C SER A 72 -2.44 0.68 -0.05
N ARG A 73 -2.46 0.56 -1.38
CA ARG A 73 -2.95 1.60 -2.27
C ARG A 73 -4.46 1.78 -2.12
N LEU A 74 -5.20 0.68 -2.20
CA LEU A 74 -6.66 0.71 -2.17
C LEU A 74 -7.19 1.12 -0.79
N MET A 75 -6.59 0.64 0.29
CA MET A 75 -6.98 1.07 1.65
C MET A 75 -6.74 2.56 1.86
N ASN A 76 -5.61 3.11 1.40
CA ASN A 76 -5.39 4.55 1.50
C ASN A 76 -6.40 5.34 0.65
N ASP A 77 -6.68 4.91 -0.59
CA ASP A 77 -7.64 5.61 -1.46
C ASP A 77 -9.04 5.62 -0.84
N ILE A 78 -9.54 4.47 -0.37
CA ILE A 78 -10.86 4.36 0.31
C ILE A 78 -10.94 5.34 1.48
N VAL A 79 -9.88 5.42 2.29
CA VAL A 79 -9.95 6.12 3.58
C VAL A 79 -9.61 7.60 3.46
N SER A 80 -8.77 7.97 2.50
CA SER A 80 -8.17 9.31 2.41
C SER A 80 -8.81 10.18 1.34
N HIS A 81 -9.51 9.62 0.35
CA HIS A 81 -9.95 10.37 -0.83
C HIS A 81 -10.75 11.63 -0.50
N GLN A 82 -11.70 11.56 0.44
CA GLN A 82 -12.51 12.73 0.81
C GLN A 82 -11.67 13.88 1.38
N PHE A 83 -10.64 13.56 2.16
CA PHE A 83 -9.71 14.56 2.70
C PHE A 83 -8.79 15.10 1.61
N GLU A 84 -8.27 14.22 0.76
CA GLU A 84 -7.40 14.56 -0.37
C GLU A 84 -8.09 15.51 -1.37
N GLN A 85 -9.35 15.26 -1.68
CA GLN A 85 -10.16 16.13 -2.53
C GLN A 85 -10.39 17.51 -1.91
N LYS A 86 -10.66 17.58 -0.59
CA LYS A 86 -10.86 18.85 0.12
C LYS A 86 -9.63 19.76 0.11
N ARG A 87 -8.42 19.20 0.09
CA ARG A 87 -7.15 19.95 0.04
C ARG A 87 -6.63 20.20 -1.37
N GLY A 88 -7.38 19.84 -2.41
CA GLY A 88 -6.97 20.00 -3.81
C GLY A 88 -5.80 19.09 -4.21
N HIS A 89 -5.74 17.88 -3.66
CA HIS A 89 -4.77 16.86 -4.05
C HIS A 89 -5.07 16.32 -5.46
N VAL A 90 -4.15 15.52 -6.03
CA VAL A 90 -4.45 14.73 -7.24
C VAL A 90 -5.61 13.77 -6.96
N THR A 91 -6.46 13.52 -7.97
CA THR A 91 -7.57 12.55 -7.87
C THR A 91 -7.09 11.17 -7.48
N THR A 92 -7.84 10.50 -6.61
CA THR A 92 -7.51 9.16 -6.12
C THR A 92 -8.09 8.08 -7.02
N GLY A 93 -7.78 6.82 -6.72
CA GLY A 93 -8.39 5.68 -7.41
C GLY A 93 -9.91 5.67 -7.34
N VAL A 94 -10.51 6.17 -6.25
CA VAL A 94 -11.96 6.23 -6.09
C VAL A 94 -12.57 7.11 -7.17
N GLU A 95 -12.08 8.33 -7.34
CA GLU A 95 -12.62 9.26 -8.35
C GLU A 95 -12.34 8.81 -9.78
N CYS A 96 -11.16 8.23 -10.04
CA CYS A 96 -10.82 7.70 -11.36
C CYS A 96 -11.78 6.57 -11.75
N TYR A 97 -12.07 5.64 -10.81
CA TYR A 97 -12.98 4.52 -11.04
C TYR A 97 -14.43 4.99 -11.22
N CYS A 98 -14.92 5.86 -10.32
CA CYS A 98 -16.26 6.45 -10.45
C CYS A 98 -16.45 7.13 -11.79
N LYS A 99 -15.48 7.97 -12.21
CA LYS A 99 -15.55 8.71 -13.48
C LYS A 99 -15.60 7.79 -14.68
N GLN A 100 -14.80 6.73 -14.68
CA GLN A 100 -14.73 5.81 -15.82
C GLN A 100 -15.96 4.91 -15.93
N HIS A 101 -16.41 4.35 -14.82
CA HIS A 101 -17.46 3.33 -14.83
C HIS A 101 -18.87 3.90 -14.57
N GLY A 102 -18.97 5.18 -14.20
CA GLY A 102 -20.26 5.83 -13.93
C GLY A 102 -20.96 5.31 -12.68
N VAL A 103 -20.18 4.81 -11.71
CA VAL A 103 -20.67 4.19 -10.46
C VAL A 103 -20.50 5.12 -9.27
N SER A 104 -21.24 4.85 -8.19
CA SER A 104 -21.17 5.60 -6.94
C SER A 104 -19.90 5.28 -6.14
N GLU A 105 -19.50 6.21 -5.26
CA GLU A 105 -18.37 5.98 -4.33
C GLU A 105 -18.59 4.73 -3.46
N GLU A 106 -19.83 4.48 -3.01
CA GLU A 106 -20.17 3.30 -2.20
C GLU A 106 -19.91 1.99 -2.96
N GLU A 107 -20.24 1.95 -4.26
CA GLU A 107 -19.94 0.80 -5.11
C GLU A 107 -18.43 0.61 -5.29
N VAL A 108 -17.67 1.69 -5.49
CA VAL A 108 -16.20 1.60 -5.60
C VAL A 108 -15.57 1.11 -4.30
N VAL A 109 -16.04 1.56 -3.14
CA VAL A 109 -15.55 1.08 -1.85
C VAL A 109 -15.77 -0.42 -1.71
N LYS A 110 -16.91 -0.96 -2.16
CA LYS A 110 -17.17 -2.41 -2.17
C LYS A 110 -16.19 -3.14 -3.08
N VAL A 111 -16.03 -2.68 -4.33
CA VAL A 111 -15.08 -3.27 -5.30
C VAL A 111 -13.65 -3.27 -4.74
N PHE A 112 -13.18 -2.14 -4.22
CA PHE A 112 -11.83 -2.05 -3.68
C PHE A 112 -11.65 -2.89 -2.42
N THR A 113 -12.68 -3.00 -1.58
CA THR A 113 -12.62 -3.89 -0.40
C THR A 113 -12.50 -5.36 -0.83
N GLU A 114 -13.25 -5.79 -1.84
CA GLU A 114 -13.14 -7.16 -2.39
C GLU A 114 -11.74 -7.42 -2.97
N GLU A 115 -11.15 -6.45 -3.69
CA GLU A 115 -9.79 -6.55 -4.21
C GLU A 115 -8.74 -6.62 -3.08
N VAL A 116 -8.93 -5.86 -1.99
CA VAL A 116 -8.08 -5.94 -0.79
C VAL A 116 -8.19 -7.34 -0.14
N GLU A 117 -9.39 -7.89 -0.02
CA GLU A 117 -9.59 -9.25 0.51
C GLU A 117 -8.93 -10.31 -0.37
N ASN A 118 -9.01 -10.17 -1.69
CA ASN A 118 -8.33 -11.07 -2.63
C ASN A 118 -6.81 -10.95 -2.52
N ALA A 119 -6.28 -9.74 -2.39
CA ALA A 119 -4.86 -9.52 -2.13
C ALA A 119 -4.41 -10.17 -0.79
N TRP A 120 -5.23 -10.13 0.26
CA TRP A 120 -4.94 -10.87 1.49
C TRP A 120 -4.88 -12.39 1.29
N LYS A 121 -5.81 -12.97 0.50
CA LYS A 121 -5.78 -14.39 0.14
C LYS A 121 -4.49 -14.75 -0.61
N ASP A 122 -4.10 -13.89 -1.55
CA ASP A 122 -2.86 -14.02 -2.31
C ASP A 122 -1.61 -14.02 -1.41
N MET A 123 -1.57 -13.13 -0.40
CA MET A 123 -0.47 -13.11 0.56
C MET A 123 -0.45 -14.35 1.45
N ASN A 124 -1.62 -14.86 1.87
CA ASN A 124 -1.71 -16.06 2.68
C ASN A 124 -1.26 -17.31 1.91
N GLU A 125 -1.56 -17.41 0.62
CA GLU A 125 -1.10 -18.50 -0.25
C GLU A 125 0.42 -18.59 -0.32
N GLU A 126 1.11 -17.44 -0.37
CA GLU A 126 2.57 -17.37 -0.45
C GLU A 126 3.30 -17.86 0.82
N PHE A 127 2.56 -18.09 1.92
CA PHE A 127 3.04 -18.70 3.16
C PHE A 127 2.83 -20.22 3.23
N LEU A 128 2.14 -20.83 2.25
CA LEU A 128 1.98 -22.28 2.20
C LEU A 128 3.34 -22.96 1.99
N ARG A 129 3.53 -24.12 2.63
CA ARG A 129 4.80 -24.86 2.56
C ARG A 129 4.79 -25.83 1.36
N PRO A 130 5.94 -26.00 0.67
CA PRO A 130 7.20 -25.27 0.84
C PRO A 130 7.09 -23.83 0.33
N THR A 131 7.72 -22.88 1.03
CA THR A 131 7.74 -21.48 0.62
C THR A 131 8.79 -21.24 -0.48
N ALA A 132 8.54 -20.28 -1.37
CA ALA A 132 9.46 -19.97 -2.48
C ALA A 132 10.82 -19.39 -2.02
N PHE A 133 10.80 -18.66 -0.91
CA PHE A 133 11.97 -18.01 -0.28
C PHE A 133 11.95 -18.23 1.23
N PRO A 134 13.08 -17.96 1.94
CA PRO A 134 13.11 -17.93 3.39
C PRO A 134 11.95 -17.10 3.98
N VAL A 135 11.27 -17.67 4.98
CA VAL A 135 10.09 -17.07 5.61
C VAL A 135 10.38 -15.64 6.10
N ALA A 136 11.57 -15.38 6.63
CA ALA A 136 11.97 -14.06 7.09
C ALA A 136 11.86 -12.96 6.00
N LEU A 137 12.11 -13.29 4.73
CA LEU A 137 11.97 -12.36 3.60
C LEU A 137 10.50 -12.18 3.21
N ILE A 138 9.74 -13.28 3.15
CA ILE A 138 8.30 -13.29 2.82
C ILE A 138 7.51 -12.49 3.88
N GLU A 139 7.90 -12.59 5.15
CA GLU A 139 7.31 -11.84 6.25
C GLU A 139 7.48 -10.33 6.13
N ARG A 140 8.44 -9.82 5.36
CA ARG A 140 8.63 -8.36 5.25
C ARG A 140 7.45 -7.67 4.56
N PRO A 141 7.09 -7.97 3.29
CA PRO A 141 5.90 -7.40 2.68
C PRO A 141 4.63 -7.77 3.47
N PHE A 142 4.56 -8.96 4.07
CA PHE A 142 3.43 -9.36 4.91
C PHE A 142 3.20 -8.45 6.13
N ASN A 143 4.25 -8.20 6.92
CA ASN A 143 4.12 -7.34 8.09
C ASN A 143 3.90 -5.88 7.71
N ILE A 144 4.43 -5.42 6.57
CA ILE A 144 4.11 -4.10 6.02
C ILE A 144 2.60 -4.00 5.74
N ALA A 145 1.99 -4.97 5.07
CA ALA A 145 0.54 -4.98 4.83
C ALA A 145 -0.27 -4.92 6.14
N ARG A 146 0.16 -5.65 7.19
CA ARG A 146 -0.49 -5.63 8.51
C ARG A 146 -0.42 -4.27 9.20
N VAL A 147 0.72 -3.58 9.09
CA VAL A 147 0.86 -2.21 9.60
C VAL A 147 -0.16 -1.29 8.94
N LEU A 148 -0.41 -1.47 7.64
CA LEU A 148 -1.31 -0.59 6.90
C LEU A 148 -2.77 -0.86 7.19
N GLU A 149 -3.14 -2.12 7.34
CA GLU A 149 -4.45 -2.44 7.86
C GLU A 149 -4.66 -1.75 9.21
N PHE A 150 -3.70 -1.86 10.13
CA PHE A 150 -3.78 -1.16 11.41
C PHE A 150 -3.92 0.36 11.26
N LEU A 151 -3.14 0.98 10.38
CA LEU A 151 -3.10 2.44 10.19
C LEU A 151 -4.32 2.99 9.45
N TYR A 152 -4.96 2.24 8.57
CA TYR A 152 -6.12 2.70 7.80
C TYR A 152 -7.47 2.21 8.35
N LYS A 153 -7.48 1.20 9.24
CA LYS A 153 -8.71 0.62 9.81
C LYS A 153 -9.64 1.61 10.50
N LYS A 154 -9.11 2.72 11.04
CA LYS A 154 -9.89 3.74 11.76
C LYS A 154 -9.90 5.11 11.09
N GLY A 155 -9.38 5.22 9.87
CA GLY A 155 -9.08 6.50 9.24
C GLY A 155 -7.62 6.61 8.84
N ASP A 156 -7.25 7.67 8.15
CA ASP A 156 -5.86 7.92 7.75
C ASP A 156 -5.02 8.34 8.97
N CYS A 157 -4.45 7.36 9.66
CA CYS A 157 -3.61 7.58 10.84
C CYS A 157 -2.20 8.06 10.49
N TYR A 158 -1.82 8.15 9.21
CA TYR A 158 -0.59 8.85 8.83
C TYR A 158 -0.80 10.37 8.91
N THR A 159 -1.86 10.86 8.28
CA THR A 159 -2.21 12.29 8.33
C THR A 159 -2.75 12.68 9.71
N HIS A 160 -3.53 11.81 10.36
CA HIS A 160 -4.18 12.05 11.65
C HIS A 160 -3.59 11.17 12.76
N SER A 161 -2.26 11.24 12.94
CA SER A 161 -1.48 10.37 13.84
C SER A 161 -1.90 10.36 15.31
N HIS A 162 -2.63 11.37 15.77
CA HIS A 162 -3.19 11.39 17.12
C HIS A 162 -4.13 10.19 17.36
N ALA A 163 -4.71 9.58 16.32
CA ALA A 163 -5.57 8.40 16.43
C ALA A 163 -4.85 7.14 16.96
N ILE A 164 -3.51 7.10 16.88
CA ILE A 164 -2.68 5.95 17.29
C ILE A 164 -1.66 6.29 18.40
N LYS A 165 -1.78 7.47 19.01
CA LYS A 165 -0.80 7.97 20.00
C LYS A 165 -0.65 7.04 21.21
N ASP A 166 -1.73 6.40 21.63
CA ASP A 166 -1.75 5.55 22.82
C ASP A 166 -1.03 4.22 22.53
N GLN A 167 -1.17 3.68 21.31
CA GLN A 167 -0.45 2.51 20.84
C GLN A 167 1.05 2.81 20.69
N ILE A 168 1.41 3.98 20.15
CA ILE A 168 2.81 4.42 20.06
C ILE A 168 3.42 4.51 21.46
N ALA A 169 2.69 5.14 22.40
CA ALA A 169 3.12 5.25 23.79
C ALA A 169 3.35 3.89 24.44
N ALA A 170 2.38 2.97 24.31
CA ALA A 170 2.46 1.64 24.90
C ALA A 170 3.63 0.79 24.35
N VAL A 171 4.06 1.03 23.11
CA VAL A 171 5.14 0.24 22.48
C VAL A 171 6.51 0.88 22.65
N LEU A 172 6.62 2.22 22.60
CA LEU A 172 7.89 2.92 22.48
C LEU A 172 8.23 3.83 23.67
N ARG A 173 7.28 4.15 24.55
CA ARG A 173 7.47 5.08 25.67
C ARG A 173 7.29 4.41 27.02
N ASP A 174 6.21 3.67 27.19
CA ASP A 174 5.75 3.19 28.49
C ASP A 174 6.25 1.74 28.71
N PRO A 175 7.16 1.49 29.67
CA PRO A 175 7.64 0.14 29.93
C PRO A 175 6.55 -0.71 30.60
N VAL A 176 6.56 -2.01 30.30
CA VAL A 176 5.75 -2.98 31.05
C VAL A 176 6.28 -3.06 32.47
N THR A 177 5.41 -2.81 33.46
CA THR A 177 5.77 -2.98 34.87
C THR A 177 5.85 -4.48 35.17
N ILE A 178 6.97 -4.91 35.73
CA ILE A 178 7.26 -6.31 36.13
C ILE A 178 7.10 -6.43 37.65
#